data_AF-A0AAN3Q3B3-F1
#
_entry.id   AF-A0AAN3Q3B3-F1
#
_cell.length_a   1.000
_cell.length_b   1.000
_cell.length_c   1.000
_cell.angle_alpha   90.00
_cell.angle_beta   90.00
_cell.angle_gamma   90.00
#
_symmetry.space_group_name_H-M   'P 1'
#
loop_
_entity.id
_entity.type
_entity.pdbx_description
1 polymer ?
#
loop_
_entity_poly.entity_id
_entity_poly.type
_entity_poly.pdbx_seq_one_letter_code
_entity_poly.pdbx_strand_id
1 'polypeptide(L)'
;CFDIAYILFADEENIPCFHFLLNDKKELMHGNQLVRIANLVERYKSQIQYVASILKDKLPKELSDEKNFIVKLSQENKLFRIENN
;
A
#
# COMPACT_ATOMS: atom_id res chain seq x y z
N CYS A 1 10.56 -3.00 3.99
CA CYS A 1 11.01 -2.90 5.40
C CYS A 1 12.10 -1.84 5.53
N PHE A 2 13.12 -1.89 4.66
CA PHE A 2 14.17 -0.86 4.59
C PHE A 2 13.62 0.55 4.33
N ASP A 3 12.58 0.69 3.51
CA ASP A 3 12.06 2.01 3.15
C ASP A 3 11.36 2.71 4.32
N ILE A 4 10.63 1.97 5.17
CA ILE A 4 10.01 2.53 6.39
C ILE A 4 11.09 2.96 7.38
N ALA A 5 12.12 2.12 7.58
CA ALA A 5 13.24 2.44 8.45
C ALA A 5 14.00 3.69 7.97
N TYR A 6 14.14 3.85 6.65
CA TYR A 6 14.76 5.04 6.06
C TYR A 6 13.93 6.31 6.31
N ILE A 7 12.61 6.25 6.13
CA ILE A 7 11.74 7.40 6.41
C ILE A 7 11.84 7.80 7.89
N LEU A 8 11.81 6.83 8.81
CA LEU A 8 11.95 7.11 10.25
C LEU A 8 13.32 7.73 10.58
N PHE A 9 14.39 7.21 9.98
CA PHE A 9 15.73 7.79 10.14
C PHE A 9 15.81 9.21 9.56
N ALA A 10 15.22 9.44 8.40
CA ALA A 10 15.19 10.76 7.78
C ALA A 10 14.41 11.78 8.64
N ASP A 11 13.31 11.35 9.27
CA ASP A 11 12.58 12.17 10.24
C ASP A 11 13.44 12.53 11.46
N GLU A 12 14.19 11.56 12.01
CA GLU A 12 15.10 11.79 13.15
C GLU A 12 16.24 12.77 12.80
N GLU A 13 16.82 12.64 11.61
CA GLU A 13 17.92 13.49 11.14
C GLU A 13 17.47 14.80 10.47
N ASN A 14 16.16 15.08 10.45
CA ASN A 14 15.56 16.24 9.77
C ASN A 14 15.91 16.31 8.27
N ILE A 15 16.03 15.16 7.61
CA ILE A 15 16.28 15.03 6.18
C ILE A 15 14.92 15.04 5.45
N PRO A 16 14.68 15.99 4.52
CA PRO A 16 13.45 15.99 3.74
C PRO A 16 13.33 14.72 2.89
N CYS A 17 12.23 13.98 3.05
CA CYS A 17 11.93 12.79 2.27
C CYS A 17 10.42 12.64 2.02
N PHE A 18 10.06 11.75 1.10
CA PHE A 18 8.66 11.40 0.88
C PHE A 18 8.21 10.31 1.84
N HIS A 19 7.10 10.56 2.54
CA HIS A 19 6.50 9.59 3.43
C HIS A 19 5.48 8.70 2.72
N PHE A 20 5.84 8.15 1.56
CA PHE A 20 5.02 7.12 0.92
C PHE A 20 5.86 6.02 0.29
N LEU A 21 5.24 4.85 0.21
CA LEU A 21 5.82 3.63 -0.33
C LEU A 21 4.90 3.13 -1.43
N LEU A 22 5.45 2.98 -2.63
CA LEU A 22 4.74 2.43 -3.77
C LEU A 22 5.28 1.05 -4.09
N ASN A 23 4.46 0.03 -3.87
CA ASN A 23 4.80 -1.35 -4.20
C ASN A 23 3.91 -1.87 -5.33
N ASP A 24 4.49 -1.99 -6.52
CA ASP A 24 3.81 -2.53 -7.71
C ASP A 24 4.14 -4.01 -7.98
N LYS A 25 5.01 -4.63 -7.17
CA LYS A 25 5.35 -6.04 -7.37
C LYS A 25 4.20 -6.93 -6.92
N LYS A 26 3.51 -7.47 -7.93
CA LYS A 26 2.39 -8.40 -7.91
C LYS A 26 2.66 -9.77 -7.23
N GLU A 27 3.84 -9.98 -6.65
CA GLU A 27 4.29 -11.29 -6.19
C GLU A 27 5.07 -11.20 -4.88
N LEU A 28 4.69 -12.07 -3.92
CA LEU A 28 5.47 -12.53 -2.75
C LEU A 28 5.34 -11.80 -1.40
N MET A 29 4.44 -10.83 -1.23
CA MET A 29 4.09 -10.37 0.11
C MET A 29 3.07 -11.34 0.74
N HIS A 30 3.52 -12.24 1.61
CA HIS A 30 2.61 -13.05 2.42
C HIS A 30 1.70 -12.16 3.27
N GLY A 31 0.43 -12.55 3.46
CA GLY A 31 -0.56 -11.75 4.20
C GLY A 31 -0.08 -11.26 5.56
N ASN A 32 0.66 -12.09 6.31
CA ASN A 32 1.24 -11.72 7.60
C ASN A 32 2.23 -10.54 7.51
N GLN A 33 2.93 -10.37 6.40
CA GLN A 33 3.85 -9.26 6.20
C GLN A 33 3.08 -7.95 5.94
N LEU A 34 1.96 -8.01 5.21
CA LEU A 34 1.08 -6.85 5.01
C LEU A 34 0.49 -6.36 6.33
N VAL A 35 0.01 -7.29 7.17
CA VAL A 35 -0.52 -6.96 8.50
C VAL A 35 0.57 -6.31 9.37
N ARG A 36 1.79 -6.84 9.34
CA ARG A 36 2.93 -6.23 10.06
C ARG A 36 3.23 -4.81 9.58
N ILE A 37 3.19 -4.56 8.28
CA ILE A 37 3.40 -3.21 7.71
C ILE A 37 2.28 -2.27 8.17
N ALA A 38 1.01 -2.69 8.07
CA ALA A 38 -0.13 -1.88 8.50
C ALA A 38 -0.01 -1.50 9.98
N ASN A 39 0.27 -2.47 10.86
CA ASN A 39 0.49 -2.23 12.28
C ASN A 39 1.67 -1.29 12.55
N LEU A 40 2.73 -1.37 11.74
CA LEU A 40 3.88 -0.49 11.85
C LEU A 40 3.48 0.95 11.49
N VAL A 41 2.83 1.14 10.34
CA VAL A 41 2.37 2.46 9.87
C VAL A 41 1.38 3.10 10.87
N GLU A 42 0.44 2.32 11.40
CA GLU A 42 -0.50 2.79 12.43
C GLU A 42 0.22 3.20 13.72
N ARG A 43 1.21 2.42 14.16
CA ARG A 43 2.00 2.72 15.37
C ARG A 43 2.75 4.04 15.26
N TYR A 44 3.32 4.35 14.09
CA TYR A 44 4.06 5.59 13.86
C TYR A 44 3.17 6.80 13.53
N LYS A 45 1.84 6.68 13.68
CA LYS A 45 0.85 7.75 13.53
C LYS A 45 1.11 8.66 12.32
N SER A 46 0.93 8.04 11.15
CA SER A 46 0.39 8.65 9.93
C SER A 46 1.25 9.57 9.07
N GLN A 47 2.57 9.65 9.25
CA GLN A 47 3.36 10.28 8.19
C GLN A 47 3.44 9.34 6.97
N ILE A 48 3.57 8.03 7.19
CA ILE A 48 3.89 7.07 6.13
C ILE A 48 2.63 6.50 5.47
N GLN A 49 2.52 6.63 4.15
CA GLN A 49 1.48 5.99 3.33
C GLN A 49 2.03 4.76 2.61
N TYR A 50 1.32 3.63 2.70
CA TYR A 50 1.66 2.42 1.95
C TYR A 50 0.64 2.20 0.84
N VAL A 51 1.08 2.33 -0.40
CA VAL A 51 0.26 2.17 -1.61
C VAL A 51 0.73 0.95 -2.37
N ALA A 52 -0.15 -0.02 -2.60
CA ALA A 52 0.19 -1.25 -3.30
C ALA A 52 -0.94 -1.75 -4.20
N SER A 53 -0.55 -2.38 -5.32
CA SER A 53 -1.45 -3.14 -6.17
C SER A 53 -1.61 -4.55 -5.61
N ILE A 54 -2.83 -4.95 -5.21
CA ILE A 54 -3.08 -6.26 -4.62
C ILE A 54 -4.32 -6.93 -5.21
N LEU A 55 -4.24 -8.25 -5.43
CA LEU A 55 -5.42 -9.05 -5.78
C LEU A 55 -6.31 -9.21 -4.55
N LYS A 56 -7.63 -9.07 -4.73
CA LYS A 56 -8.61 -9.09 -3.64
C LYS A 56 -8.53 -10.37 -2.78
N ASP A 57 -8.25 -11.52 -3.39
CA ASP A 57 -8.10 -12.81 -2.71
C ASP A 57 -6.81 -12.94 -1.89
N LYS A 58 -5.82 -12.08 -2.14
CA LYS A 58 -4.55 -12.02 -1.40
C LYS A 58 -4.56 -11.03 -0.25
N LEU A 59 -5.61 -10.21 -0.12
CA LEU A 59 -5.74 -9.24 0.95
C LEU A 59 -6.17 -9.94 2.26
N PRO A 60 -5.43 -9.76 3.36
CA PRO A 60 -5.85 -10.24 4.68
C PRO A 60 -7.19 -9.62 5.10
N LYS A 61 -8.08 -10.41 5.71
CA LYS A 61 -9.41 -9.94 6.16
C LYS A 61 -9.30 -8.75 7.12
N GLU A 62 -8.29 -8.74 7.97
CA GLU A 62 -7.99 -7.67 8.95
C GLU A 62 -7.72 -6.31 8.28
N LEU A 63 -7.25 -6.31 7.03
CA LEU A 63 -6.94 -5.10 6.26
C LEU A 63 -8.03 -4.73 5.25
N SER A 64 -9.09 -5.52 5.16
CA SER A 64 -10.20 -5.35 4.22
C SER A 64 -11.22 -4.32 4.70
N ASP A 65 -10.76 -3.10 4.98
CA ASP A 65 -11.60 -1.94 5.27
C ASP A 65 -11.78 -1.09 4.01
N GLU A 66 -13.03 -0.83 3.62
CA GLU A 66 -13.41 -0.02 2.46
C GLU A 66 -12.69 1.33 2.42
N LYS A 67 -12.42 1.95 3.58
CA LYS A 67 -11.75 3.26 3.66
C LYS A 67 -10.31 3.24 3.12
N ASN A 68 -9.68 2.07 3.08
CA ASN A 68 -8.29 1.89 2.63
C ASN A 68 -8.19 1.65 1.12
N PHE A 69 -9.32 1.51 0.40
CA PHE A 69 -9.32 1.27 -1.04
C PHE A 69 -9.50 2.58 -1.81
N ILE A 70 -8.42 3.03 -2.46
CA ILE A 70 -8.43 4.23 -3.28
C ILE A 70 -9.11 3.97 -4.63
N VAL A 71 -8.82 2.83 -5.26
CA VAL A 71 -9.40 2.42 -6.55
C VAL A 71 -9.65 0.91 -6.54
N LYS A 72 -10.79 0.50 -7.08
CA LYS A 72 -11.12 -0.91 -7.32
C LYS A 72 -11.40 -1.13 -8.80
N LEU A 73 -10.75 -2.13 -9.38
CA LEU A 73 -10.97 -2.51 -10.76
C LEU A 73 -12.12 -3.52 -10.84
N SER A 74 -13.10 -3.26 -11.70
CA SER A 74 -14.16 -4.21 -12.01
C SER A 74 -13.65 -5.27 -12.99
N GLN A 75 -14.09 -6.51 -12.79
CA GLN A 75 -13.87 -7.59 -13.77
C GLN A 75 -14.72 -7.39 -15.03
N GLU A 76 -15.90 -6.78 -14.88
CA GLU A 76 -16.88 -6.62 -15.96
C GLU A 76 -16.75 -5.26 -16.67
N ASN A 77 -16.21 -4.24 -15.99
CA ASN A 77 -16.09 -2.88 -16.50
C ASN A 77 -14.63 -2.43 -16.47
N LYS A 78 -13.93 -2.62 -17.59
CA LYS A 78 -12.52 -2.25 -17.75
C LYS A 78 -12.36 -0.72 -17.68
N LEU A 79 -11.33 -0.28 -16.95
CA LEU A 79 -10.95 1.13 -16.84
C LEU A 79 -10.53 1.71 -18.20
N PHE A 80 -9.70 0.96 -18.93
CA PHE A 80 -9.34 1.28 -20.31
C PHE A 80 -10.33 0.57 -21.25
N ARG A 81 -11.16 1.37 -21.93
CA ARG A 81 -12.09 0.91 -22.95
C ARG A 81 -11.44 1.06 -24.30
N ILE A 82 -11.64 0.09 -25.19
CA ILE A 82 -11.27 0.26 -26.59
C ILE A 82 -12.30 1.23 -27.17
N GLU A 83 -11.84 2.32 -27.77
CA GLU A 83 -12.72 3.22 -28.50
C GLU A 83 -13.32 2.44 -29.68
N ASN A 84 -14.65 2.31 -29.69
CA ASN A 84 -15.34 1.81 -30.87
C ASN A 84 -15.42 2.98 -31.86
N ASN A 85 -14.73 2.85 -33.00
CA ASN A 85 -14.96 3.70 -34.18
C ASN A 85 -16.37 3.50 -34.72
#